data_AF-A0A2V5PII9-F1
#
_entry.id   AF-A0A2V5PII9-F1
#
_cell.length_a   1.000
_cell.length_b   1.000
_cell.length_c   1.000
_cell.angle_alpha   90.00
_cell.angle_beta   90.00
_cell.angle_gamma   90.00
#
_symmetry.space_group_name_H-M   'P 1'
#
loop_
_entity.id
_entity.type
_entity.pdbx_description
1 polymer ?
#
loop_
_entity_poly.entity_id
_entity_poly.type
_entity_poly.pdbx_seq_one_letter_code
_entity_poly.pdbx_strand_id
1 'polypeptide(L)'
;MKVGKTVQLPGAQVEISLGQDRDGRLVGLTAKGVYVMEPESCELVYTAAAPAHVGCGFALVDDSVYFGSGPTLWRCRLPGRGKQGGR
;
A
#
# COMPACT_ATOMS: atom_id res chain seq x y z
N MET A 1 -23.40 -1.17 11.67
CA MET A 1 -22.30 -0.86 10.74
C MET A 1 -22.90 -0.33 9.44
N LYS A 2 -22.42 0.78 8.89
CA LYS A 2 -22.83 1.30 7.57
C LYS A 2 -21.59 1.39 6.68
N VAL A 3 -21.59 0.68 5.55
CA VAL A 3 -20.48 0.70 4.58
C VAL A 3 -20.66 1.92 3.68
N GLY A 4 -19.63 2.76 3.56
CA GLY A 4 -19.67 4.00 2.77
C GLY A 4 -19.31 3.81 1.30
N LYS A 5 -18.11 3.26 1.04
CA LYS A 5 -17.59 2.96 -0.31
C LYS A 5 -16.72 1.70 -0.24
N THR A 6 -16.66 0.95 -1.33
CA THR A 6 -15.77 -0.19 -1.50
C THR A 6 -14.87 0.04 -2.70
N VAL A 7 -13.65 -0.50 -2.65
CA VAL A 7 -12.72 -0.51 -3.78
C VAL A 7 -12.16 -1.91 -3.94
N GLN A 8 -11.89 -2.30 -5.18
CA GLN A 8 -11.17 -3.54 -5.45
C GLN A 8 -9.67 -3.31 -5.27
N LEU A 9 -9.06 -4.08 -4.39
CA LEU A 9 -7.62 -4.07 -4.18
C LEU A 9 -6.91 -4.87 -5.30
N PRO A 10 -5.62 -4.62 -5.58
CA PRO A 10 -4.86 -5.36 -6.59
C PRO A 10 -4.56 -6.82 -6.20
N GLY A 11 -5.18 -7.34 -5.13
CA GLY A 11 -5.05 -8.69 -4.61
C GLY A 11 -5.73 -8.82 -3.25
N ALA A 12 -5.79 -10.05 -2.72
CA ALA A 12 -6.24 -10.27 -1.35
C ALA A 12 -5.32 -9.55 -0.36
N GLN A 13 -5.91 -8.84 0.59
CA GLN A 13 -5.16 -8.16 1.65
C GLN A 13 -4.56 -9.20 2.60
N VAL A 14 -3.30 -9.00 3.00
CA VAL A 14 -2.65 -9.85 3.99
C VAL A 14 -3.05 -9.38 5.40
N GLU A 15 -3.13 -10.28 6.39
CA GLU A 15 -3.47 -9.91 7.77
C GLU A 15 -2.55 -8.78 8.30
N ILE A 16 -3.13 -7.83 9.03
CA ILE A 16 -2.44 -6.67 9.66
C ILE A 16 -1.58 -5.87 8.67
N SER A 17 -2.15 -5.54 7.53
CA SER A 17 -1.44 -4.85 6.44
C SER A 17 -2.12 -3.54 6.05
N LEU A 18 -2.29 -2.65 7.02
CA LEU A 18 -2.67 -1.25 6.78
C LEU A 18 -1.94 -0.31 7.73
N GLY A 19 -1.36 0.75 7.19
CA GLY A 19 -0.71 1.83 7.94
C GLY A 19 -1.00 3.18 7.29
N GLN A 20 -0.65 4.26 7.95
CA GLN A 20 -0.80 5.62 7.42
C GLN A 20 0.59 6.24 7.22
N ASP A 21 0.84 6.81 6.04
CA ASP A 21 2.09 7.53 5.80
C ASP A 21 2.07 8.95 6.42
N ARG A 22 3.21 9.64 6.32
CA ARG A 22 3.36 11.01 6.85
C ARG A 22 2.46 12.03 6.17
N ASP A 23 1.97 11.74 4.97
CA ASP A 23 1.07 12.59 4.19
C ASP A 23 -0.41 12.29 4.47
N GLY A 24 -0.69 11.35 5.37
CA GLY A 24 -2.04 10.95 5.76
C GLY A 24 -2.68 9.91 4.83
N ARG A 25 -1.97 9.42 3.80
CA ARG A 25 -2.48 8.40 2.88
C ARG A 25 -2.44 7.03 3.54
N LEU A 26 -3.40 6.18 3.19
CA LEU A 26 -3.42 4.80 3.65
C LEU A 26 -2.51 3.94 2.77
N VAL A 27 -1.58 3.23 3.39
CA VAL A 27 -0.67 2.31 2.72
C VAL A 27 -1.03 0.90 3.14
N GLY A 28 -1.14 -0.01 2.17
CA GLY A 28 -1.42 -1.40 2.47
C GLY A 28 -0.61 -2.37 1.62
N LEU A 29 -0.62 -3.61 2.08
CA LEU A 29 0.07 -4.73 1.44
C LEU A 29 -0.95 -5.83 1.15
N THR A 30 -0.91 -6.31 -0.08
CA THR A 30 -1.65 -7.47 -0.57
C THR A 30 -0.69 -8.60 -0.85
N ALA A 31 -1.20 -9.80 -1.09
CA ALA A 31 -0.38 -10.94 -1.50
C ALA A 31 0.40 -10.71 -2.81
N LYS A 32 0.02 -9.68 -3.59
CA LYS A 32 0.59 -9.33 -4.89
C LYS A 32 1.41 -8.04 -4.89
N GLY A 33 1.47 -7.30 -3.77
CA GLY A 33 2.22 -6.05 -3.70
C GLY A 33 1.58 -4.95 -2.88
N VAL A 34 2.15 -3.76 -3.00
CA VAL A 34 1.85 -2.57 -2.19
C VAL A 34 0.82 -1.70 -2.91
N TYR A 35 -0.05 -1.04 -2.14
CA TYR A 35 -0.92 0.02 -2.64
C TYR A 35 -0.93 1.23 -1.72
N VAL A 36 -1.26 2.39 -2.29
CA VAL A 36 -1.55 3.62 -1.55
C VAL A 36 -2.95 4.10 -1.94
N MET A 37 -3.72 4.48 -0.94
CA MET A 37 -5.09 4.99 -1.08
C MET A 37 -5.19 6.38 -0.48
N GLU A 38 -5.92 7.27 -1.15
CA GLU A 38 -6.38 8.52 -0.57
C GLU A 38 -7.66 8.26 0.26
N PRO A 39 -7.63 8.35 1.60
CA PRO A 39 -8.79 8.03 2.43
C PRO A 39 -10.02 8.91 2.17
N GLU A 40 -9.85 10.18 1.78
CA GLU A 40 -10.98 11.09 1.54
C GLU A 40 -11.82 10.66 0.31
N SER A 41 -11.16 10.35 -0.80
CA SER A 41 -11.83 9.91 -2.03
C SER A 41 -12.03 8.39 -2.09
N CYS A 42 -11.32 7.63 -1.26
CA CYS A 42 -11.23 6.16 -1.32
C CYS A 42 -10.81 5.70 -2.72
N GLU A 43 -9.73 6.29 -3.24
CA GLU A 43 -9.14 5.96 -4.53
C GLU A 43 -7.73 5.41 -4.35
N LEU A 44 -7.39 4.38 -5.13
CA LEU A 44 -6.03 3.89 -5.24
C LEU A 44 -5.22 4.89 -6.08
N VAL A 45 -4.28 5.57 -5.43
CA VAL A 45 -3.42 6.57 -6.06
C VAL A 45 -2.07 5.99 -6.50
N TYR A 46 -1.72 4.81 -5.99
CA TYR A 46 -0.52 4.08 -6.38
C TYR A 46 -0.65 2.58 -6.13
N THR A 47 -0.03 1.78 -6.99
CA THR A 47 0.20 0.35 -6.77
C THR A 47 1.59 -0.03 -7.27
N ALA A 48 2.19 -1.03 -6.61
CA ALA A 48 3.43 -1.64 -7.03
C ALA A 48 3.34 -3.15 -6.85
N ALA A 49 3.62 -3.90 -7.92
CA ALA A 49 3.66 -5.35 -7.86
C ALA A 49 4.88 -5.83 -7.05
N ALA A 50 4.67 -6.81 -6.18
CA ALA A 50 5.76 -7.56 -5.59
C ALA A 50 6.28 -8.60 -6.61
N PRO A 51 7.59 -8.83 -6.68
CA PRO A 51 8.18 -9.84 -7.56
C PRO A 51 7.94 -11.28 -7.07
N ALA A 52 7.39 -11.45 -5.86
CA ALA A 52 7.08 -12.72 -5.25
C ALA A 52 5.79 -12.63 -4.42
N HIS A 53 5.19 -13.78 -4.12
CA HIS A 53 4.04 -13.85 -3.23
C HIS A 53 4.40 -13.32 -1.84
N VAL A 54 3.53 -12.46 -1.29
CA VAL A 54 3.70 -11.87 0.04
C VAL A 54 2.74 -12.50 1.03
N GLY A 55 3.26 -12.98 2.16
CA GLY A 55 2.48 -13.73 3.16
C GLY A 55 2.66 -13.22 4.58
N CYS A 56 3.24 -12.05 4.77
CA CYS A 56 3.44 -11.42 6.07
C CYS A 56 2.96 -9.96 6.06
N GLY A 57 2.90 -9.35 7.24
CA GLY A 57 2.67 -7.91 7.38
C GLY A 57 3.84 -7.07 6.85
N PHE A 58 3.77 -5.77 7.09
CA PHE A 58 4.81 -4.83 6.67
C PHE A 58 5.17 -3.83 7.77
N ALA A 59 6.31 -3.19 7.61
CA ALA A 59 6.69 -1.99 8.36
C ALA A 59 6.70 -0.78 7.43
N LEU A 60 6.08 0.32 7.87
CA LEU A 60 6.19 1.62 7.22
C LEU A 60 7.25 2.43 7.94
N VAL A 61 8.31 2.80 7.23
CA VAL A 61 9.36 3.66 7.76
C VAL A 61 9.61 4.77 6.75
N ASP A 62 9.39 6.00 7.19
CA ASP A 62 9.41 7.20 6.34
C ASP A 62 8.47 7.06 5.15
N ASP A 63 9.03 6.96 3.94
CA ASP A 63 8.33 6.80 2.66
C ASP A 63 8.61 5.42 2.04
N SER A 64 8.91 4.42 2.87
CA SER A 64 9.28 3.10 2.42
C SER A 64 8.49 2.02 3.15
N VAL A 65 7.94 1.09 2.38
CA VAL A 65 7.29 -0.13 2.86
C VAL A 65 8.31 -1.26 2.85
N TYR A 66 8.49 -1.91 4.00
CA TYR A 66 9.33 -3.08 4.16
C TYR A 66 8.46 -4.31 4.38
N PHE A 67 8.69 -5.37 3.61
CA PHE A 67 7.93 -6.62 3.73
C PHE A 67 8.80 -7.82 3.38
N GLY A 68 8.51 -8.96 4.01
CA GLY A 68 9.20 -10.22 3.77
C GLY A 68 8.54 -11.06 2.68
N SER A 69 9.35 -11.88 2.02
CA SER A 69 8.89 -13.04 1.25
C SER A 69 9.93 -14.15 1.38
N GLY A 70 9.59 -15.21 2.12
CA GLY A 70 10.55 -16.24 2.52
C GLY A 70 11.73 -15.63 3.30
N PRO A 71 13.00 -15.92 2.93
CA PRO A 71 14.17 -15.35 3.59
C PRO A 71 14.52 -13.91 3.14
N THR A 72 13.77 -13.35 2.19
CA THR A 72 14.12 -12.08 1.54
C THR A 72 13.30 -10.91 2.12
N LEU A 73 13.98 -9.86 2.54
CA LEU A 73 13.38 -8.58 2.89
C LEU A 73 13.38 -7.64 1.69
N TRP A 74 12.21 -7.11 1.34
CA TRP A 74 12.03 -6.16 0.26
C TRP A 74 11.76 -4.77 0.81
N ARG A 75 12.22 -3.75 0.09
CA ARG A 75 11.91 -2.35 0.33
C ARG A 75 11.25 -1.75 -0.92
N CYS A 76 10.05 -1.22 -0.76
CA CYS A 76 9.35 -0.47 -1.79
C CYS A 76 9.32 1.01 -1.40
N ARG A 77 9.89 1.88 -2.25
CA ARG A 77 9.83 3.33 -2.08
C ARG A 77 8.49 3.84 -2.57
N LEU A 78 7.75 4.55 -1.73
CA LEU A 78 6.48 5.16 -2.08
C LEU A 78 6.71 6.48 -2.84
N PRO A 79 5.81 6.84 -3.76
CA PRO A 79 5.85 8.18 -4.34
C PRO A 79 5.55 9.20 -3.24
N GLY A 80 6.34 10.26 -3.16
CA GLY A 80 5.95 11.44 -2.38
C GLY A 80 4.64 12.02 -2.92
N ARG A 81 3.99 12.92 -2.17
CA ARG A 81 2.86 13.71 -2.68
C ARG A 81 3.35 14.72 -3.73
N GLY A 82 3.77 14.22 -4.89
CA GLY A 82 4.05 15.07 -6.05
C GLY A 82 2.75 15.73 -6.47
N LYS A 83 2.76 17.04 -6.70
CA LYS A 83 1.63 17.71 -7.37
C LYS A 83 1.35 16.94 -8.65
N GLN A 84 0.13 16.43 -8.79
CA GLN A 84 -0.36 15.89 -10.04
C GLN A 84 -0.42 17.07 -11.03
N GLY A 85 0.72 17.34 -11.68
CA GLY A 85 0.89 18.40 -12.67
C GLY A 85 0.48 17.85 -14.02
N GLY A 86 -0.49 18.51 -14.64
CA GLY A 86 -1.17 18.06 -15.84
C GLY A 86 -0.27 17.85 -17.06
N ARG A 87 -0.82 17.08 -17.99
CA ARG A 87 -0.57 17.19 -19.41
C ARG A 87 -1.84 16.81 -20.16
#